data_AF-A0A2V9IDW4-F1
#
_entry.id   AF-A0A2V9IDW4-F1
#
_cell.length_a   1.000
_cell.length_b   1.000
_cell.length_c   1.000
_cell.angle_alpha   90.00
_cell.angle_beta   90.00
_cell.angle_gamma   90.00
#
_symmetry.space_group_name_H-M   'P 1'
#
loop_
_entity.id
_entity.type
_entity.pdbx_description
1 polymer ?
#
loop_
_entity_poly.entity_id
_entity_poly.type
_entity_poly.pdbx_seq_one_letter_code
_entity_poly.pdbx_strand_id
1 'polypeptide(L)'
;MGTTQEAFMTDPLNAQMAREDLQYIRQTLQAAGQFTAVPGKSLMLAGVMALAGVACNLLLTGAPWSRGASPVLALDSWGLVLGISVAIVCYGIYRKSQQLGTPLRAPLARKLLWSLSPSLFVGGILTNLAVRSGNLEWLPCIWLGCYGAAVINGGQVSVAPVRYMGLCFVATAAAAAATPPDLGLAWLGVGFGWLHLVYGGYIAWRHNG
;
A
#
# COMPACT_ATOMS: atom_id res chain seq x y z
N MET A 1 -41.58 -42.14 -1.46
CA MET A 1 -41.10 -40.75 -1.57
C MET A 1 -39.56 -40.63 -1.73
N GLY A 2 -38.78 -41.71 -1.78
CA GLY A 2 -37.30 -41.64 -1.92
C GLY A 2 -36.75 -41.75 -3.35
N THR A 3 -37.54 -42.16 -4.35
CA THR A 3 -37.05 -42.52 -5.69
C THR A 3 -36.74 -41.34 -6.61
N THR A 4 -37.38 -40.20 -6.42
CA THR A 4 -37.17 -38.99 -7.24
C THR A 4 -35.91 -38.22 -6.83
N GLN A 5 -35.53 -38.24 -5.56
CA GLN A 5 -34.35 -37.53 -5.06
C GLN A 5 -33.04 -38.27 -5.38
N GLU A 6 -33.04 -39.61 -5.35
CA GLU A 6 -31.91 -40.41 -5.83
C GLU A 6 -31.72 -40.29 -7.35
N ALA A 7 -32.81 -40.35 -8.13
CA ALA A 7 -32.75 -40.18 -9.59
C ALA A 7 -32.25 -38.78 -10.01
N PHE A 8 -32.62 -37.73 -9.25
CA PHE A 8 -32.16 -36.36 -9.46
C PHE A 8 -30.64 -36.21 -9.25
N MET A 9 -30.06 -36.96 -8.30
CA MET A 9 -28.63 -36.93 -7.98
C MET A 9 -27.76 -37.77 -8.95
N THR A 10 -28.34 -38.75 -9.63
CA THR A 10 -27.62 -39.67 -10.54
C THR A 10 -27.57 -39.22 -12.00
N ASP A 11 -28.33 -38.18 -12.38
CA ASP A 11 -28.25 -37.61 -13.72
C ASP A 11 -26.92 -36.83 -13.87
N PRO A 12 -26.02 -37.24 -14.78
CA PRO A 12 -24.74 -36.56 -14.99
C PRO A 12 -24.90 -35.07 -15.33
N LEU A 13 -26.04 -34.68 -15.92
CA LEU A 13 -26.34 -33.27 -16.22
C LEU A 13 -26.58 -32.44 -14.95
N ASN A 14 -27.29 -33.00 -13.97
CA ASN A 14 -27.57 -32.34 -12.69
C ASN A 14 -26.33 -32.24 -11.80
N ALA A 15 -25.48 -33.29 -11.79
CA ALA A 15 -24.21 -33.27 -11.07
C ALA A 15 -23.24 -32.21 -11.65
N GLN A 16 -23.28 -32.00 -12.96
CA GLN A 16 -22.49 -30.99 -13.63
C GLN A 16 -23.01 -29.57 -13.36
N MET A 17 -24.33 -29.35 -13.43
CA MET A 17 -24.96 -28.07 -13.04
C MET A 17 -24.67 -27.71 -11.58
N ALA A 18 -24.81 -28.67 -10.65
CA ALA A 18 -24.48 -28.42 -9.24
C ALA A 18 -23.00 -28.07 -9.02
N ARG A 19 -22.08 -28.67 -9.78
CA ARG A 19 -20.65 -28.32 -9.75
C ARG A 19 -20.41 -26.91 -10.31
N GLU A 20 -21.08 -26.55 -11.40
CA GLU A 20 -21.00 -25.21 -12.01
C GLU A 20 -21.55 -24.15 -11.05
N ASP A 21 -22.68 -24.40 -10.38
CA ASP A 21 -23.26 -23.51 -9.38
C ASP A 21 -22.32 -23.31 -8.18
N LEU A 22 -21.72 -24.39 -7.65
CA LEU A 22 -20.73 -24.28 -6.58
C LEU A 22 -19.46 -23.52 -7.01
N GLN A 23 -19.01 -23.71 -8.26
CA GLN A 23 -17.90 -22.95 -8.81
C GLN A 23 -18.27 -21.47 -8.95
N TYR A 24 -19.48 -21.16 -9.44
CA TYR A 24 -19.99 -19.81 -9.55
C TYR A 24 -20.10 -19.14 -8.18
N ILE A 25 -20.72 -19.78 -7.19
CA ILE A 25 -20.80 -19.29 -5.81
C ILE A 25 -19.40 -19.04 -5.25
N ARG A 26 -18.47 -19.99 -5.43
CA ARG A 26 -17.09 -19.84 -4.95
C ARG A 26 -16.37 -18.68 -5.64
N GLN A 27 -16.54 -18.51 -6.95
CA GLN A 27 -15.95 -17.40 -7.71
C GLN A 27 -16.54 -16.06 -7.27
N THR A 28 -17.85 -15.99 -7.08
CA THR A 28 -18.56 -14.79 -6.60
C THR A 28 -18.13 -14.42 -5.18
N LEU A 29 -18.03 -15.40 -4.26
CA LEU A 29 -17.50 -15.19 -2.91
C LEU A 29 -16.02 -14.79 -2.92
N GLN A 30 -15.22 -15.34 -3.84
CA GLN A 30 -13.82 -14.94 -4.02
C GLN A 30 -13.68 -13.53 -4.60
N ALA A 31 -14.57 -13.13 -5.51
CA ALA A 31 -14.60 -11.79 -6.11
C ALA A 31 -15.08 -10.73 -5.11
N ALA A 32 -16.00 -11.10 -4.20
CA ALA A 32 -16.46 -10.25 -3.11
C ALA A 32 -15.46 -10.17 -1.93
N GLY A 33 -14.49 -11.09 -1.86
CA GLY A 33 -13.49 -11.13 -0.81
C GLY A 33 -12.58 -9.91 -0.81
N GLN A 34 -12.51 -9.21 0.32
CA GLN A 34 -11.60 -8.08 0.53
C GLN A 34 -10.25 -8.55 1.09
N PHE A 35 -9.16 -7.87 0.71
CA PHE A 35 -7.84 -8.08 1.29
C PHE A 35 -7.77 -7.44 2.69
N THR A 36 -8.04 -8.25 3.72
CA THR A 36 -8.03 -7.83 5.13
C THR A 36 -6.71 -8.09 5.85
N ALA A 37 -5.76 -8.77 5.19
CA ALA A 37 -4.43 -9.09 5.72
C ALA A 37 -3.46 -7.89 5.69
N VAL A 38 -3.96 -6.69 5.99
CA VAL A 38 -3.13 -5.49 6.14
C VAL A 38 -2.51 -5.48 7.54
N PRO A 39 -1.18 -5.54 7.68
CA PRO A 39 -0.51 -5.56 8.98
C PRO A 39 -0.39 -4.15 9.56
N GLY A 40 -1.37 -3.74 10.37
CA GLY A 40 -1.37 -2.41 11.00
C GLY A 40 -0.08 -2.11 11.77
N LYS A 41 0.43 -3.08 12.55
CA LYS A 41 1.69 -2.95 13.30
C LYS A 41 2.91 -2.71 12.40
N SER A 42 2.99 -3.40 11.25
CA SER A 42 4.07 -3.17 10.27
C SER A 42 3.95 -1.82 9.59
N LEU A 43 2.73 -1.34 9.35
CA LEU A 43 2.49 -0.01 8.79
C LEU A 43 2.94 1.08 9.77
N MET A 44 2.66 0.92 11.07
CA MET A 44 3.19 1.80 12.12
C MET A 44 4.72 1.81 12.14
N LEU A 45 5.34 0.63 12.06
CA LEU A 45 6.81 0.53 12.06
C LEU A 45 7.43 1.17 10.80
N ALA A 46 6.81 1.04 9.63
CA ALA A 46 7.19 1.78 8.43
C ALA A 46 7.08 3.30 8.65
N GLY A 47 6.04 3.77 9.36
CA GLY A 47 5.90 5.17 9.75
C GLY A 47 7.01 5.66 10.68
N VAL A 48 7.39 4.85 11.67
CA VAL A 48 8.55 5.15 12.54
C VAL A 48 9.85 5.23 11.72
N MET A 49 10.06 4.30 10.77
CA MET A 49 11.22 4.34 9.89
C MET A 49 11.24 5.58 8.98
N ALA A 50 10.08 6.03 8.51
CA ALA A 50 9.99 7.28 7.75
C ALA A 50 10.34 8.51 8.60
N LEU A 51 9.88 8.57 9.85
CA LEU A 51 10.26 9.65 10.79
C LEU A 51 11.75 9.62 11.13
N ALA A 52 12.32 8.43 11.32
CA ALA A 52 13.76 8.27 11.48
C ALA A 52 14.53 8.72 10.23
N GLY A 53 14.02 8.43 9.03
CA GLY A 53 14.55 8.93 7.77
C GLY A 53 14.53 10.45 7.67
N VAL A 54 13.43 11.09 8.08
CA VAL A 54 13.34 12.56 8.19
C VAL A 54 14.37 13.12 9.15
N ALA A 55 14.50 12.54 10.35
CA ALA A 55 15.49 12.98 11.33
C ALA A 55 16.93 12.80 10.81
N CYS A 56 17.23 11.67 10.18
CA CYS A 56 18.51 11.37 9.55
C CYS A 56 18.85 12.38 8.44
N ASN A 57 17.87 12.71 7.60
CA ASN A 57 18.01 13.69 6.53
C ASN A 57 18.21 15.13 7.06
N LEU A 58 17.53 15.50 8.15
CA LEU A 58 17.75 16.77 8.83
C LEU A 58 19.17 16.89 9.39
N LEU A 59 19.69 15.81 9.99
CA LEU A 59 21.00 15.79 10.65
C LEU A 59 22.18 15.67 9.68
N LEU A 60 22.05 14.89 8.61
CA LEU A 60 23.16 14.58 7.71
C LEU A 60 23.22 15.47 6.48
N THR A 61 22.08 15.84 5.92
CA THR A 61 22.03 16.50 4.60
C THR A 61 21.76 18.00 4.66
N GLY A 62 21.21 18.51 5.77
CA GLY A 62 20.83 19.92 5.92
C GLY A 62 19.68 20.27 4.97
N ALA A 63 18.50 20.55 5.52
CA ALA A 63 17.28 20.81 4.75
C ALA A 63 17.48 21.84 3.61
N PRO A 64 16.60 21.87 2.60
CA PRO A 64 15.80 20.81 1.97
C PRO A 64 16.51 20.40 0.67
N TRP A 65 15.86 19.62 -0.19
CA TRP A 65 16.32 19.26 -1.55
C TRP A 65 16.85 20.43 -2.43
N SER A 66 16.80 21.67 -1.96
CA SER A 66 17.32 22.89 -2.58
C SER A 66 18.71 23.37 -2.07
N ARG A 67 19.21 22.95 -0.89
CA ARG A 67 20.41 23.57 -0.27
C ARG A 67 21.42 22.63 0.43
N GLY A 68 21.27 21.31 0.34
CA GLY A 68 22.12 20.32 1.02
C GLY A 68 23.26 19.71 0.18
N ALA A 69 24.33 19.26 0.84
CA ALA A 69 25.65 18.91 0.28
C ALA A 69 25.73 17.66 -0.63
N SER A 70 24.63 16.93 -0.87
CA SER A 70 24.62 15.77 -1.78
C SER A 70 23.19 15.25 -2.00
N PRO A 71 22.55 15.59 -3.13
CA PRO A 71 21.32 14.95 -3.59
C PRO A 71 21.34 13.42 -3.57
N VAL A 72 22.52 12.84 -3.82
CA VAL A 72 22.72 11.39 -3.91
C VAL A 72 22.56 10.74 -2.54
N LEU A 73 23.18 11.32 -1.49
CA LEU A 73 23.05 10.80 -0.12
C LEU A 73 21.60 10.90 0.38
N ALA A 74 20.88 11.96 0.01
CA ALA A 74 19.46 12.10 0.33
C ALA A 74 18.62 10.99 -0.34
N LEU A 75 18.81 10.76 -1.65
CA LEU A 75 18.13 9.68 -2.38
C LEU A 75 18.48 8.30 -1.82
N ASP A 76 19.73 8.04 -1.49
CA ASP A 76 20.17 6.75 -0.93
C ASP A 76 19.52 6.50 0.45
N SER A 77 19.47 7.53 1.30
CA SER A 77 18.81 7.43 2.61
C SER A 77 17.33 7.09 2.48
N TRP A 78 16.61 7.75 1.56
CA TRP A 78 15.20 7.50 1.30
C TRP A 78 14.97 6.16 0.59
N GLY A 79 15.89 5.73 -0.28
CA GLY A 79 15.90 4.41 -0.89
C GLY A 79 16.06 3.29 0.15
N LEU A 80 16.93 3.48 1.14
CA LEU A 80 17.11 2.55 2.25
C LEU A 80 15.86 2.51 3.15
N VAL A 81 15.29 3.67 3.48
CA VAL A 81 14.02 3.76 4.24
C VAL A 81 12.90 3.04 3.49
N LEU A 82 12.78 3.24 2.17
CA LEU A 82 11.81 2.56 1.33
C LEU A 82 12.02 1.04 1.35
N GLY A 83 13.25 0.57 1.13
CA GLY A 83 13.60 -0.84 1.12
C GLY A 83 13.27 -1.54 2.44
N ILE A 84 13.65 -0.93 3.57
CA ILE A 84 13.35 -1.43 4.91
C ILE A 84 11.83 -1.44 5.16
N SER A 85 11.13 -0.37 4.79
CA SER A 85 9.68 -0.26 4.98
C SER A 85 8.91 -1.32 4.18
N VAL A 86 9.31 -1.55 2.91
CA VAL A 86 8.74 -2.61 2.08
C VAL A 86 8.99 -3.98 2.68
N ALA A 87 10.20 -4.26 3.17
CA ALA A 87 10.53 -5.53 3.82
C ALA A 87 9.66 -5.76 5.08
N ILE A 88 9.50 -4.74 5.93
CA ILE A 88 8.68 -4.78 7.15
C ILE A 88 7.21 -5.06 6.83
N VAL A 89 6.65 -4.37 5.82
CA VAL A 89 5.25 -4.55 5.43
C VAL A 89 5.03 -5.92 4.78
N CYS A 90 5.91 -6.35 3.86
CA CYS A 90 5.84 -7.67 3.25
C CYS A 90 5.92 -8.80 4.29
N TYR A 91 6.85 -8.69 5.24
CA TYR A 91 6.96 -9.65 6.34
C TYR A 91 5.71 -9.65 7.23
N GLY A 92 5.16 -8.46 7.52
CA GLY A 92 3.91 -8.31 8.24
C GLY A 92 2.72 -8.98 7.55
N ILE A 93 2.58 -8.78 6.24
CA ILE A 93 1.53 -9.38 5.41
C ILE A 93 1.68 -10.91 5.47
N TYR A 94 2.89 -11.42 5.30
CA TYR A 94 3.18 -12.85 5.39
C TYR A 94 2.76 -13.42 6.75
N ARG A 95 3.25 -12.84 7.85
CA ARG A 95 2.93 -13.30 9.21
C ARG A 95 1.42 -13.24 9.50
N LYS A 96 0.75 -12.17 9.12
CA LYS A 96 -0.71 -12.02 9.33
C LYS A 96 -1.51 -13.01 8.50
N SER A 97 -1.09 -13.30 7.26
CA SER A 97 -1.75 -14.30 6.43
C SER A 97 -1.67 -15.71 7.03
N GLN A 98 -0.52 -16.07 7.61
CA GLN A 98 -0.33 -17.34 8.34
C GLN A 98 -1.24 -17.40 9.58
N GLN A 99 -1.34 -16.31 10.35
CA GLN A 99 -2.19 -16.25 11.56
C GLN A 99 -3.68 -16.35 11.24
N LEU A 100 -4.12 -15.80 10.11
CA LEU A 100 -5.52 -15.86 9.66
C LEU A 100 -5.90 -17.21 9.04
N GLY A 101 -4.98 -18.19 8.98
CA GLY A 101 -5.23 -19.51 8.36
C GLY A 101 -5.64 -19.43 6.89
N THR A 102 -5.43 -18.28 6.26
CA THR A 102 -5.76 -18.01 4.86
C THR A 102 -4.45 -17.74 4.14
N PRO A 103 -3.84 -18.77 3.51
CA PRO A 103 -2.61 -18.55 2.76
C PRO A 103 -2.87 -17.43 1.75
N LEU A 104 -1.93 -16.49 1.63
CA LEU A 104 -1.97 -15.38 0.66
C LEU A 104 -2.48 -15.92 -0.67
N ARG A 105 -3.78 -15.72 -0.94
CA ARG A 105 -4.38 -16.29 -2.13
C ARG A 105 -3.76 -15.53 -3.29
N ALA A 106 -2.96 -16.23 -4.10
CA ALA A 106 -2.22 -15.65 -5.20
C ALA A 106 -3.06 -14.71 -6.08
N PRO A 107 -4.37 -14.96 -6.35
CA PRO A 107 -5.19 -14.02 -7.12
C PRO A 107 -5.41 -12.66 -6.45
N LEU A 108 -5.63 -12.61 -5.13
CA LEU A 108 -5.92 -11.37 -4.41
C LEU A 108 -4.65 -10.55 -4.18
N ALA A 109 -3.54 -11.21 -3.84
CA ALA A 109 -2.22 -10.58 -3.77
C ALA A 109 -1.79 -10.03 -5.14
N ARG A 110 -2.02 -10.79 -6.22
CA ARG A 110 -1.77 -10.34 -7.60
C ARG A 110 -2.62 -9.13 -7.95
N LYS A 111 -3.91 -9.14 -7.62
CA LYS A 111 -4.82 -8.00 -7.87
C LYS A 111 -4.34 -6.74 -7.13
N LEU A 112 -3.90 -6.88 -5.88
CA LEU A 112 -3.30 -5.80 -5.12
C LEU A 112 -2.03 -5.29 -5.81
N LEU A 113 -1.07 -6.16 -6.11
CA LEU A 113 0.17 -5.74 -6.80
C LEU A 113 -0.12 -5.01 -8.12
N TRP A 114 -1.01 -5.53 -8.97
CA TRP A 114 -1.41 -4.86 -10.20
C TRP A 114 -2.12 -3.52 -9.99
N SER A 115 -2.81 -3.34 -8.87
CA SER A 115 -3.42 -2.05 -8.53
C SER A 115 -2.39 -1.00 -8.10
N LEU A 116 -1.30 -1.40 -7.45
CA LEU A 116 -0.24 -0.50 -7.00
C LEU A 116 0.77 -0.17 -8.11
N SER A 117 1.11 -1.15 -8.95
CA SER A 117 2.22 -1.06 -9.92
C SER A 117 2.18 0.15 -10.85
N PRO A 118 1.04 0.53 -11.49
CA PRO A 118 1.03 1.62 -12.46
C PRO A 118 1.43 2.97 -11.84
N SER A 119 0.87 3.30 -10.67
CA SER A 119 1.16 4.56 -9.98
C SER A 119 2.59 4.60 -9.45
N LEU A 120 3.12 3.50 -8.93
CA LEU A 120 4.51 3.42 -8.48
C LEU A 120 5.50 3.48 -9.64
N PHE A 121 5.18 2.85 -10.78
CA PHE A 121 5.99 2.92 -11.98
C PHE A 121 6.09 4.37 -12.51
N VAL A 122 4.96 5.08 -12.57
CA VAL A 122 4.95 6.51 -12.91
C VAL A 122 5.76 7.32 -11.90
N GLY A 123 5.63 7.03 -10.59
CA GLY A 123 6.43 7.68 -9.55
C GLY A 123 7.95 7.49 -9.73
N GLY A 124 8.38 6.31 -10.16
CA GLY A 124 9.78 6.03 -10.50
C GLY A 124 10.27 6.82 -11.72
N ILE A 125 9.46 6.89 -12.78
CA ILE A 125 9.78 7.71 -13.97
C ILE A 125 9.90 9.19 -13.60
N LEU A 126 8.94 9.72 -12.84
CA LEU A 126 8.92 11.11 -12.41
C LEU A 126 10.09 11.43 -11.46
N THR A 127 10.46 10.48 -10.59
CA THR A 127 11.65 10.61 -9.74
C THR A 127 12.92 10.73 -10.58
N ASN A 128 13.12 9.85 -11.57
CA ASN A 128 14.26 9.93 -12.48
C ASN A 128 14.27 11.24 -13.29
N LEU A 129 13.10 11.74 -13.71
CA LEU A 129 12.99 13.03 -14.40
C LEU A 129 13.36 14.22 -13.49
N ALA A 130 12.89 14.22 -12.24
CA ALA A 130 13.24 15.23 -11.25
C ALA A 130 14.75 15.25 -10.94
N VAL A 131 15.36 14.08 -10.81
CA VAL A 131 16.82 13.94 -10.62
C VAL A 131 17.60 14.48 -11.82
N ARG A 132 17.20 14.12 -13.05
CA ARG A 132 17.90 14.59 -14.27
C ARG A 132 17.75 16.09 -14.51
N SER A 133 16.63 16.67 -14.09
CA SER A 133 16.36 18.10 -14.26
C SER A 133 16.86 18.96 -13.10
N GLY A 134 17.37 18.35 -12.03
CA GLY A 134 17.83 19.04 -10.81
C GLY A 134 16.70 19.57 -9.91
N ASN A 135 15.43 19.38 -10.29
CA ASN A 135 14.25 19.86 -9.55
C ASN A 135 13.84 18.88 -8.46
N LEU A 136 14.74 18.62 -7.52
CA LEU A 136 14.55 17.65 -6.44
C LEU A 136 13.45 18.07 -5.45
N GLU A 137 13.13 19.36 -5.40
CA GLU A 137 12.00 19.92 -4.67
C GLU A 137 10.64 19.31 -5.04
N TRP A 138 10.51 18.70 -6.23
CA TRP A 138 9.26 18.06 -6.66
C TRP A 138 9.09 16.66 -6.06
N LEU A 139 10.16 16.05 -5.54
CA LEU A 139 10.15 14.67 -5.05
C LEU A 139 9.11 14.42 -3.94
N PRO A 140 8.98 15.29 -2.91
CA PRO A 140 7.92 15.13 -1.91
C PRO A 140 6.52 15.02 -2.52
N CYS A 141 6.18 15.92 -3.45
CA CYS A 141 4.88 15.91 -4.12
C CYS A 141 4.70 14.65 -4.98
N ILE A 142 5.71 14.28 -5.78
CA ILE A 142 5.70 13.08 -6.63
C ILE A 142 5.51 11.83 -5.78
N TRP A 143 6.30 11.66 -4.72
CA TRP A 143 6.26 10.46 -3.88
C TRP A 143 4.94 10.34 -3.13
N LEU A 144 4.49 11.41 -2.47
CA LEU A 144 3.23 11.41 -1.74
C LEU A 144 2.03 11.19 -2.69
N GLY A 145 2.04 11.83 -3.85
CA GLY A 145 0.97 11.74 -4.84
C GLY A 145 0.89 10.36 -5.49
N CYS A 146 2.01 9.84 -6.01
CA CYS A 146 2.06 8.52 -6.64
C CYS A 146 1.79 7.40 -5.64
N TYR A 147 2.34 7.49 -4.42
CA TYR A 147 2.04 6.54 -3.35
C TYR A 147 0.56 6.62 -2.95
N GLY A 148 0.01 7.83 -2.77
CA GLY A 148 -1.40 8.04 -2.45
C GLY A 148 -2.33 7.43 -3.49
N ALA A 149 -2.06 7.67 -4.79
CA ALA A 149 -2.81 7.06 -5.88
C ALA A 149 -2.72 5.52 -5.88
N ALA A 150 -1.53 4.96 -5.64
CA ALA A 150 -1.33 3.52 -5.52
C ALA A 150 -2.13 2.93 -4.35
N VAL A 151 -2.15 3.61 -3.20
CA VAL A 151 -2.89 3.21 -2.00
C VAL A 151 -4.40 3.35 -2.19
N ILE A 152 -4.90 4.38 -2.88
CA ILE A 152 -6.33 4.50 -3.22
C ILE A 152 -6.78 3.30 -4.05
N ASN A 153 -5.99 2.93 -5.07
CA ASN A 153 -6.30 1.79 -5.92
C ASN A 153 -6.23 0.46 -5.15
N GLY A 154 -5.18 0.26 -4.34
CA GLY A 154 -5.08 -0.89 -3.44
C GLY A 154 -6.20 -0.95 -2.41
N GLY A 155 -6.70 0.20 -1.97
CA GLY A 155 -7.86 0.34 -1.08
C GLY A 155 -9.18 -0.12 -1.69
N GLN A 156 -9.32 -0.20 -3.02
CA GLN A 156 -10.53 -0.74 -3.66
C GLN A 156 -10.66 -2.25 -3.46
N VAL A 157 -9.53 -2.94 -3.30
CA VAL A 157 -9.48 -4.39 -3.08
C VAL A 157 -9.16 -4.75 -1.63
N SER A 158 -9.05 -3.74 -0.75
CA SER A 158 -8.73 -3.87 0.67
C SER A 158 -9.81 -3.19 1.54
N VAL A 159 -9.50 -3.00 2.83
CA VAL A 159 -10.41 -2.40 3.80
C VAL A 159 -10.51 -0.89 3.61
N ALA A 160 -11.70 -0.32 3.83
CA ALA A 160 -11.98 1.10 3.63
C ALA A 160 -10.96 2.09 4.26
N PRO A 161 -10.38 1.83 5.46
CA PRO A 161 -9.34 2.70 6.03
C PRO A 161 -8.12 2.89 5.13
N VAL A 162 -7.72 1.89 4.35
CA VAL A 162 -6.59 2.00 3.41
C VAL A 162 -6.91 3.01 2.31
N ARG A 163 -8.14 2.99 1.77
CA ARG A 163 -8.58 3.95 0.76
C ARG A 163 -8.57 5.38 1.29
N TYR A 164 -9.04 5.60 2.52
CA TYR A 164 -9.02 6.93 3.16
C TYR A 164 -7.58 7.40 3.43
N MET A 165 -6.69 6.51 3.84
CA MET A 165 -5.27 6.81 3.96
C MET A 165 -4.69 7.32 2.63
N GLY A 166 -4.97 6.65 1.53
CA GLY A 166 -4.53 7.08 0.19
C GLY A 166 -5.07 8.45 -0.21
N LEU A 167 -6.32 8.77 0.11
CA LEU A 167 -6.89 10.12 -0.10
C LEU A 167 -6.17 11.18 0.74
N CYS A 168 -5.85 10.88 2.00
CA CYS A 168 -5.04 11.77 2.83
C CYS A 168 -3.64 11.98 2.26
N PHE A 169 -3.02 10.96 1.66
CA PHE A 169 -1.73 11.10 0.96
C PHE A 169 -1.83 12.05 -0.24
N VAL A 170 -2.86 11.92 -1.07
CA VAL A 170 -3.08 12.84 -2.20
C VAL A 170 -3.31 14.27 -1.72
N ALA A 171 -4.10 14.45 -0.65
CA ALA A 171 -4.29 15.78 -0.04
C ALA A 171 -2.97 16.36 0.51
N THR A 172 -2.15 15.52 1.14
CA THR A 172 -0.81 15.90 1.63
C THR A 172 0.12 16.27 0.48
N ALA A 173 0.06 15.55 -0.65
CA ALA A 173 0.82 15.87 -1.86
C ALA A 173 0.40 17.22 -2.47
N ALA A 174 -0.91 17.49 -2.53
CA ALA A 174 -1.43 18.78 -2.98
C ALA A 174 -0.99 19.92 -2.07
N ALA A 175 -1.01 19.70 -0.75
CA ALA A 175 -0.51 20.67 0.22
C ALA A 175 1.00 20.89 0.07
N ALA A 176 1.78 19.83 -0.16
CA ALA A 176 3.21 19.93 -0.43
C ALA A 176 3.52 20.76 -1.69
N ALA A 177 2.72 20.60 -2.75
CA ALA A 177 2.84 21.40 -3.97
C ALA A 177 2.43 22.88 -3.79
N ALA A 178 1.51 23.16 -2.86
CA ALA A 178 1.03 24.52 -2.59
C ALA A 178 1.93 25.31 -1.62
N THR A 179 2.84 24.63 -0.91
CA THR A 179 3.75 25.26 0.06
C THR A 179 5.15 25.47 -0.48
N PRO A 180 5.97 26.33 0.16
CA PRO A 180 7.37 26.50 -0.21
C PRO A 180 8.14 25.17 -0.20
N PRO A 181 9.09 24.97 -1.14
CA PRO A 181 9.93 23.76 -1.24
C PRO A 181 10.62 23.37 0.08
N ASP A 182 10.88 24.35 0.94
CA ASP A 182 11.55 24.13 2.21
C ASP A 182 10.78 23.24 3.19
N LEU A 183 9.45 23.16 3.03
CA LEU A 183 8.58 22.30 3.82
C LEU A 183 8.45 20.89 3.25
N GLY A 184 9.07 20.58 2.11
CA GLY A 184 8.95 19.27 1.45
C GLY A 184 9.30 18.09 2.36
N LEU A 185 10.34 18.23 3.19
CA LEU A 185 10.72 17.18 4.15
C LEU A 185 9.70 17.03 5.28
N ALA A 186 9.09 18.13 5.74
CA ALA A 186 8.03 18.09 6.73
C ALA A 186 6.79 17.36 6.18
N TRP A 187 6.43 17.61 4.92
CA TRP A 187 5.34 16.90 4.26
C TRP A 187 5.60 15.41 4.07
N LEU A 188 6.85 15.02 3.78
CA LEU A 188 7.25 13.61 3.78
C LEU A 188 7.07 12.98 5.18
N GLY A 189 7.42 13.69 6.24
CA GLY A 189 7.19 13.24 7.62
C GLY A 189 5.70 13.12 7.99
N VAL A 190 4.87 14.08 7.56
CA VAL A 190 3.42 14.03 7.75
C VAL A 190 2.82 12.83 7.01
N GLY A 191 3.16 12.67 5.72
CA GLY A 191 2.64 11.58 4.91
C GLY A 191 3.20 10.22 5.31
N PHE A 192 4.47 9.97 5.05
CA PHE A 192 5.06 8.65 5.28
C PHE A 192 5.22 8.31 6.76
N GLY A 193 5.34 9.29 7.65
CA GLY A 193 5.41 9.07 9.09
C GLY A 193 4.04 9.06 9.76
N TRP A 194 3.44 10.24 9.90
CA TRP A 194 2.25 10.42 10.73
C TRP A 194 1.01 9.70 10.20
N LEU A 195 0.72 9.77 8.89
CA LEU A 195 -0.43 9.03 8.33
C LEU A 195 -0.27 7.53 8.52
N HIS A 196 0.94 6.99 8.33
CA HIS A 196 1.21 5.57 8.56
C HIS A 196 1.04 5.15 10.02
N LEU A 197 1.43 6.00 10.97
CA LEU A 197 1.20 5.76 12.40
C LEU A 197 -0.28 5.75 12.75
N VAL A 198 -1.02 6.78 12.32
CA VAL A 198 -2.45 6.95 12.64
C VAL A 198 -3.27 5.83 12.00
N TYR A 199 -3.14 5.61 10.69
CA TYR A 199 -3.90 4.58 9.99
C TYR A 199 -3.40 3.17 10.33
N GLY A 200 -2.10 2.99 10.55
CA GLY A 200 -1.53 1.72 11.02
C GLY A 200 -2.07 1.31 12.39
N GLY A 201 -2.12 2.26 13.33
CA GLY A 201 -2.71 2.06 14.66
C GLY A 201 -4.20 1.76 14.59
N TYR A 202 -4.96 2.52 13.78
CA TYR A 202 -6.38 2.28 13.56
C TYR A 202 -6.66 0.88 12.99
N ILE A 203 -5.88 0.46 11.99
CA ILE A 203 -6.01 -0.88 11.37
C ILE A 203 -5.61 -1.97 12.38
N ALA A 204 -4.55 -1.76 13.17
CA ALA A 204 -4.13 -2.70 14.20
C ALA A 204 -5.21 -2.90 15.26
N TRP A 205 -5.87 -1.82 15.68
CA TRP A 205 -6.95 -1.89 16.68
C TRP A 205 -8.21 -2.58 16.14
N ARG A 206 -8.65 -2.25 14.91
CA ARG A 206 -9.96 -2.69 14.39
C ARG A 206 -9.94 -4.00 13.59
N HIS A 207 -8.81 -4.40 13.02
CA HIS A 207 -8.73 -5.53 12.07
C HIS A 207 -7.76 -6.63 12.54
N ASN A 208 -7.70 -6.90 13.84
CA ASN A 208 -6.79 -7.86 14.49
C ASN A 208 -5.32 -7.65 14.10
N GLY A 209 -4.68 -6.70 14.77
CA GLY A 209 -3.22 -6.60 14.85
C GLY A 209 -2.65 -7.40 16.00
#